data_AF-A0A920BK55-F1
#
_entry.id   AF-A0A920BK55-F1
#
_cell.length_a   1.000
_cell.length_b   1.000
_cell.length_c   1.000
_cell.angle_alpha   90.00
_cell.angle_beta   90.00
_cell.angle_gamma   90.00
#
_symmetry.space_group_name_H-M   'P 1'
#
loop_
_entity.id
_entity.type
_entity.pdbx_description
1 polymer ?
#
loop_
_entity_poly.entity_id
_entity_poly.type
_entity_poly.pdbx_seq_one_letter_code
_entity_poly.pdbx_strand_id
1 'polypeptide(L)' 'MFLGENLIVYLVLAFGGALAVGNFLALVSTKEAPEDSDFERPPLFRSIVMILIGVIAAIWAIISLI' A
#
# COMPACT_ATOMS: atom_id res chain seq x y z
N MET A 1 11.75 -20.43 16.08
CA MET A 1 11.51 -19.80 14.77
C MET A 1 10.67 -18.55 15.00
N PHE A 2 11.22 -17.35 14.77
CA PHE A 2 10.56 -16.07 15.12
C PHE A 2 9.25 -15.80 14.33
N LEU A 3 9.14 -16.32 13.10
CA LEU A 3 7.93 -16.17 12.30
C LEU A 3 6.95 -17.36 12.40
N GLY A 4 7.37 -18.52 12.93
CA GLY A 4 6.50 -19.63 13.38
C GLY A 4 5.22 -19.88 12.56
N GLU A 5 4.10 -20.08 13.27
CA GLU A 5 2.75 -20.30 12.72
C GLU A 5 2.17 -19.06 12.00
N ASN A 6 2.69 -17.87 12.30
CA ASN A 6 2.15 -16.60 11.83
C ASN A 6 2.95 -15.95 10.69
N LEU A 7 3.89 -16.70 10.07
CA LEU A 7 4.77 -16.18 9.02
C LEU A 7 3.96 -15.53 7.89
N ILE A 8 2.92 -16.22 7.42
CA ILE A 8 2.06 -15.71 6.36
C ILE A 8 1.36 -14.43 6.81
N VAL A 9 0.87 -14.37 8.05
CA VAL A 9 0.15 -13.20 8.57
C VAL A 9 1.08 -11.98 8.67
N TYR A 10 2.31 -12.17 9.14
CA TYR A 10 3.32 -11.10 9.16
C TYR A 10 3.73 -10.64 7.76
N LEU A 11 3.84 -11.55 6.79
CA LEU A 11 4.12 -11.19 5.40
C LEU A 11 2.95 -10.39 4.81
N VAL A 12 1.71 -10.83 5.02
CA VAL A 12 0.52 -10.11 4.55
C VAL A 12 0.45 -8.72 5.19
N LEU A 13 0.77 -8.59 6.47
CA LEU A 13 0.83 -7.30 7.14
C LEU A 13 1.90 -6.39 6.52
N ALA A 14 3.11 -6.92 6.29
CA ALA A 14 4.23 -6.16 5.72
C ALA A 14 3.93 -5.72 4.28
N PHE A 15 3.48 -6.64 3.42
CA PHE A 15 3.16 -6.35 2.03
C PHE A 15 1.92 -5.46 1.90
N GLY A 16 0.87 -5.70 2.70
CA GLY A 16 -0.34 -4.87 2.73
C GLY A 16 -0.03 -3.44 3.16
N GLY A 17 0.75 -3.28 4.24
CA GLY A 17 1.22 -1.98 4.71
C GLY A 17 2.10 -1.25 3.68
N ALA A 18 3.07 -1.96 3.07
CA ALA A 18 3.93 -1.39 2.04
C ALA A 18 3.13 -0.95 0.79
N LEU A 19 2.15 -1.76 0.36
CA LEU A 19 1.29 -1.44 -0.78
C LEU A 19 0.45 -0.18 -0.50
N ALA A 20 -0.14 -0.07 0.69
CA ALA A 20 -0.93 1.08 1.08
C ALA A 20 -0.08 2.36 1.19
N VAL A 21 0.99 2.31 1.98
CA VAL A 21 1.86 3.47 2.23
C VAL A 21 2.60 3.90 0.97
N GLY A 22 3.14 2.97 0.20
CA GLY A 22 3.88 3.27 -1.03
C GLY A 22 3.01 3.96 -2.09
N ASN A 23 1.80 3.46 -2.33
CA ASN A 23 0.88 4.11 -3.28
C ASN A 23 0.37 5.46 -2.74
N PHE A 24 0.13 5.59 -1.44
CA PHE A 24 -0.26 6.86 -0.83
C PHE A 24 0.84 7.92 -0.99
N LEU A 25 2.09 7.58 -0.68
CA LEU A 25 3.23 8.48 -0.85
C LEU A 25 3.46 8.84 -2.33
N ALA A 26 3.25 7.91 -3.25
CA ALA A 26 3.33 8.18 -4.69
C ALA A 26 2.29 9.24 -5.14
N LEU A 27 1.07 9.17 -4.61
CA LEU A 27 0.03 10.18 -4.90
C LEU A 27 0.37 11.55 -4.32
N VAL A 28 0.87 11.60 -3.08
CA VAL A 28 1.30 12.87 -2.44
C VAL A 28 2.45 13.50 -3.22
N SER A 29 3.47 12.71 -3.59
CA SER A 29 4.63 13.20 -4.35
C SER A 29 4.27 13.70 -5.74
N THR A 30 3.34 13.03 -6.43
CA THR A 30 2.88 13.46 -7.77
C THR A 30 2.17 14.82 -7.72
N LYS A 31 1.54 15.18 -6.60
CA LYS A 31 0.87 16.49 -6.43
C LYS A 31 1.86 17.67 -6.52
N GLU A 32 3.13 17.45 -6.21
CA GLU A 32 4.18 18.48 -6.20
C GLU A 32 4.97 18.53 -7.53
N ALA A 33 4.63 17.71 -8.52
CA ALA A 33 5.30 17.69 -9.81
C ALA A 33 4.99 18.98 -10.62
N PRO A 34 5.98 19.58 -11.30
CA PRO A 34 5.77 20.75 -12.16
C PRO A 34 4.73 20.49 -13.26
N GLU A 35 3.86 21.48 -13.52
CA GLU A 35 2.80 21.40 -14.56
C GLU A 35 3.35 21.12 -15.97
N ASP A 36 4.61 21.48 -16.23
CA ASP A 36 5.29 21.38 -17.54
C ASP A 36 5.94 20.01 -17.78
N SER A 37 5.64 19.04 -16.91
CA SER A 37 6.14 17.68 -17.05
C SER A 37 5.17 16.88 -17.93
N ASP A 38 5.69 16.30 -19.01
CA ASP A 38 4.98 15.48 -20.03
C ASP A 38 4.42 14.15 -19.47
N PHE A 39 4.26 14.07 -18.14
CA PHE A 39 3.70 12.92 -17.46
C PHE A 39 2.17 12.96 -17.59
N GLU A 40 1.68 12.12 -18.50
CA GLU A 40 0.29 11.70 -18.54
C GLU A 40 -0.16 11.35 -17.11
N ARG A 41 -1.13 12.10 -16.57
CA ARG A 41 -1.53 11.99 -15.16
C ARG A 41 -1.69 10.51 -14.80
N PRO A 42 -0.91 9.98 -13.83
CA PRO A 42 -0.95 8.57 -13.51
C PRO A 42 -2.39 8.17 -13.15
N PRO A 43 -2.84 6.97 -13.54
CA PRO A 43 -4.24 6.56 -13.39
C PRO A 43 -4.61 6.52 -11.91
N LEU A 44 -5.16 7.64 -11.40
CA LEU A 44 -5.48 7.86 -9.99
C LEU A 44 -6.36 6.75 -9.43
N PHE A 45 -7.28 6.26 -10.27
CA PHE A 45 -8.15 5.14 -9.94
C PHE A 45 -7.37 3.89 -9.55
N ARG A 46 -6.31 3.55 -10.30
CA ARG A 46 -5.49 2.35 -10.04
C ARG A 46 -4.76 2.48 -8.69
N SER A 47 -4.18 3.64 -8.40
CA SER A 47 -3.49 3.88 -7.12
C SER A 47 -4.44 3.79 -5.93
N ILE A 48 -5.65 4.38 -6.03
CA ILE A 48 -6.65 4.31 -4.96
C ILE A 48 -7.07 2.86 -4.69
N VAL A 49 -7.29 2.06 -5.74
CA VAL A 49 -7.61 0.63 -5.60
C VAL A 49 -6.49 -0.13 -4.90
N MET A 50 -5.22 0.11 -5.26
CA MET A 50 -4.09 -0.55 -4.59
C MET A 50 -3.97 -0.15 -3.12
N ILE A 51 -4.22 1.12 -2.79
CA ILE A 51 -4.23 1.58 -1.39
C ILE A 51 -5.30 0.82 -0.59
N LEU A 52 -6.52 0.73 -1.12
CA LEU A 52 -7.62 0.03 -0.46
C LEU A 52 -7.29 -1.46 -0.23
N ILE A 53 -6.74 -2.13 -1.24
CA ILE A 53 -6.32 -3.54 -1.13
C ILE A 53 -5.28 -3.69 -0.02
N GLY A 54 -4.25 -2.83 -0.01
CA GLY A 54 -3.19 -2.86 1.00
C GLY A 54 -3.72 -2.63 2.42
N VAL A 55 -4.63 -1.67 2.59
CA VAL A 55 -5.27 -1.35 3.87
C VAL A 55 -6.14 -2.51 4.36
N ILE A 56 -6.97 -3.08 3.50
CA ILE A 56 -7.82 -4.23 3.86
C ILE A 56 -6.96 -5.42 4.28
N ALA A 57 -5.90 -5.73 3.52
CA ALA A 57 -4.97 -6.80 3.85
C ALA A 57 -4.24 -6.55 5.19
N ALA A 58 -3.79 -5.32 5.44
CA ALA A 58 -3.12 -4.95 6.68
C ALA A 58 -4.07 -5.04 7.88
N ILE A 59 -5.30 -4.54 7.78
CA ILE A 59 -6.33 -4.63 8.83
C ILE A 59 -6.64 -6.10 9.12
N TRP A 60 -6.85 -6.91 8.09
CA TRP A 60 -7.12 -8.34 8.24
C TRP A 60 -5.97 -9.09 8.94
N ALA A 61 -4.72 -8.76 8.60
CA ALA A 61 -3.55 -9.35 9.24
C ALA A 61 -3.40 -8.89 10.70
N ILE A 62 -3.67 -7.63 11.02
CA ILE A 62 -3.70 -7.13 12.41
C ILE A 62 -4.77 -7.90 13.21
N ILE A 63 -5.98 -8.03 12.68
CA ILE A 63 -7.07 -8.78 13.35
C ILE A 63 -6.67 -10.24 13.57
N SER A 64 -5.95 -10.84 12.64
CA SER A 64 -5.52 -12.26 12.73
C SER A 64 -4.35 -12.47 13.71
N LEU A 65 -3.63 -11.42 14.10
CA LEU A 65 -2.51 -11.47 15.06
C LEU A 65 -2.95 -11.16 16.50
N ILE A 66 -4.14 -10.58 16.69
CA ILE A 66 -4.75 -10.29 17.99
C ILE A 66 -5.54 -11.50 18.46
#